data_AF-A0A4Q1VLX7-F1
#
_entry.id   AF-A0A4Q1VLX7-F1
#
_cell.length_a   1.000
_cell.length_b   1.000
_cell.length_c   1.000
_cell.angle_alpha   90.00
_cell.angle_beta   90.00
_cell.angle_gamma   90.00
#
_symmetry.space_group_name_H-M   'P 1'
#
loop_
_entity.id
_entity.type
_entity.pdbx_description
1 polymer ?
#
loop_
_entity_poly.entity_id
_entity_poly.type
_entity_poly.pdbx_seq_one_letter_code
_entity_poly.pdbx_strand_id
1 'polypeptide(L)' 'MIRIPDAKVVAQELHARYEHIRAITLIGRVSQKALFGGRPDEVMFWALVFAHYCGGDLSPAVESELDAFEPFILRGPSQ' A
#
# COMPACT_ATOMS: atom_id res chain seq x y z
N MET A 1 12.04 0.13 4.65
CA MET A 1 11.24 -0.10 5.88
C MET A 1 9.80 0.28 5.60
N ILE A 2 8.89 -0.71 5.62
CA ILE A 2 7.52 -0.56 5.09
C ILE A 2 6.59 -0.07 6.21
N ARG A 3 5.91 1.06 6.00
CA ARG A 3 5.00 1.70 6.97
C ARG A 3 3.55 1.43 6.59
N ILE A 4 2.99 0.34 7.10
CA ILE A 4 1.62 -0.09 6.80
C ILE A 4 0.56 0.95 7.21
N PRO A 5 0.62 1.59 8.40
CA PRO A 5 -0.39 2.58 8.81
C PRO A 5 -0.52 3.74 7.82
N ASP A 6 0.62 4.21 7.30
CA ASP A 6 0.66 5.31 6.33
C ASP A 6 -0.02 4.92 5.01
N ALA A 7 0.10 3.66 4.58
CA ALA A 7 -0.53 3.17 3.36
C ALA A 7 -2.06 3.18 3.45
N LYS A 8 -2.62 2.78 4.60
CA LYS A 8 -4.08 2.84 4.84
C LYS A 8 -4.60 4.26 4.85
N VAL A 9 -3.89 5.19 5.50
CA VAL A 9 -4.25 6.61 5.52
C VAL A 9 -4.23 7.19 4.10
N VAL A 10 -3.18 6.91 3.32
CA VAL A 10 -3.09 7.39 1.93
C VAL A 10 -4.22 6.82 1.06
N ALA A 11 -4.57 5.54 1.22
CA ALA A 11 -5.71 4.95 0.52
C ALA A 11 -7.04 5.65 0.85
N GLN A 12 -7.28 5.97 2.12
CA GLN A 12 -8.47 6.71 2.56
C GLN A 12 -8.51 8.14 1.98
N GLU A 13 -7.37 8.83 1.97
CA GLU A 13 -7.28 10.17 1.37
C GLU A 13 -7.51 10.14 -0.14
N LEU A 14 -7.04 9.10 -0.84
CA LEU A 14 -7.30 8.94 -2.27
C LEU A 14 -8.78 8.74 -2.57
N HIS A 15 -9.49 7.93 -1.75
CA HIS A 15 -10.95 7.80 -1.82
C HIS A 15 -11.69 9.11 -1.59
N ALA A 16 -11.24 9.89 -0.60
CA ALA A 16 -11.90 11.13 -0.23
C ALA A 16 -11.70 12.25 -1.27
N ARG A 17 -10.57 12.26 -1.98
CA ARG A 17 -10.16 13.40 -2.83
C ARG A 17 -10.36 13.20 -4.32
N TYR A 18 -10.48 11.96 -4.79
CA TYR A 18 -10.45 11.67 -6.22
C TYR A 18 -11.51 10.67 -6.65
N GLU A 19 -12.07 10.89 -7.84
CA GLU A 19 -12.84 9.89 -8.57
C GLU A 19 -12.02 8.61 -8.78
N HIS A 20 -12.70 7.47 -8.82
CA HIS A 20 -12.06 6.16 -8.79
C HIS A 20 -10.96 5.98 -9.85
N ILE A 21 -11.26 6.32 -11.10
CA ILE A 21 -10.33 6.21 -12.23
C ILE A 21 -9.08 7.07 -12.00
N ARG A 22 -9.26 8.26 -11.41
CA ARG A 22 -8.16 9.20 -11.16
C ARG A 22 -7.25 8.71 -10.03
N ALA A 23 -7.82 8.18 -8.95
CA ALA A 23 -7.05 7.58 -7.86
C ALA A 23 -6.24 6.36 -8.35
N ILE A 24 -6.86 5.44 -9.08
CA ILE A 24 -6.18 4.26 -9.66
C ILE A 24 -5.05 4.68 -10.60
N THR A 25 -5.27 5.70 -11.44
CA THR A 25 -4.24 6.23 -12.34
C THR A 25 -3.05 6.82 -11.57
N LEU A 26 -3.32 7.54 -10.48
CA LEU A 26 -2.27 8.11 -9.63
C LEU A 26 -1.45 6.99 -8.97
N ILE A 27 -2.10 6.01 -8.34
CA ILE A 27 -1.46 4.84 -7.73
C ILE A 27 -0.61 4.11 -8.76
N GLY A 28 -1.15 3.83 -9.95
CA GLY A 28 -0.41 3.16 -11.03
C GLY A 28 0.85 3.91 -11.44
N ARG A 29 0.77 5.24 -11.62
CA ARG A 29 1.93 6.07 -11.98
C ARG A 29 3.03 6.05 -10.93
N VAL A 30 2.69 6.20 -9.66
CA VAL A 30 3.68 6.22 -8.58
C VAL A 30 4.30 4.83 -8.35
N SER A 31 3.51 3.75 -8.49
CA SER A 31 3.99 2.38 -8.48
C SER A 31 4.98 2.11 -9.63
N GLN A 32 4.64 2.51 -10.86
CA GLN A 32 5.53 2.35 -12.02
C GLN A 32 6.83 3.14 -11.85
N LYS A 33 6.75 4.37 -11.34
CA LYS A 33 7.93 5.19 -11.04
C LYS A 33 8.82 4.54 -9.97
N ALA A 34 8.24 3.95 -8.94
CA ALA A 34 8.98 3.21 -7.92
C ALA A 34 9.66 1.97 -8.51
N LEU A 35 8.93 1.20 -9.32
CA LEU A 35 9.40 -0.03 -9.96
C LEU A 35 10.57 0.24 -10.90
N PHE A 36 10.40 1.14 -11.87
CA PHE A 36 11.45 1.46 -12.85
C PHE A 36 12.61 2.26 -12.24
N GLY A 37 12.38 2.91 -11.10
CA GLY A 37 13.44 3.57 -10.33
C GLY A 37 14.25 2.63 -9.43
N GLY A 38 13.93 1.33 -9.37
CA GLY A 38 14.62 0.38 -8.49
C GLY A 38 14.44 0.67 -7.00
N ARG A 39 13.27 1.18 -6.59
CA ARG A 39 12.97 1.60 -5.20
C ARG A 39 12.00 0.60 -4.54
N PRO A 40 12.50 -0.54 -4.02
CA PRO A 40 11.66 -1.65 -3.56
C PRO A 40 10.73 -1.27 -2.39
N ASP A 41 11.21 -0.44 -1.46
CA ASP A 41 10.40 0.06 -0.34
C ASP A 41 9.16 0.84 -0.82
N GLU A 42 9.32 1.70 -1.84
CA GLU A 42 8.21 2.47 -2.43
C GLU A 42 7.26 1.56 -3.22
N VAL A 43 7.78 0.54 -3.91
CA VAL A 43 6.94 -0.44 -4.62
C VAL A 43 6.01 -1.14 -3.64
N MET A 44 6.56 -1.65 -2.54
CA MET A 44 5.76 -2.33 -1.51
C MET A 44 4.76 -1.40 -0.85
N PHE A 45 5.15 -0.16 -0.56
CA PHE A 45 4.25 0.84 -0.02
C PHE A 45 3.04 1.10 -0.94
N TRP A 46 3.25 1.34 -2.24
CA TRP A 46 2.16 1.63 -3.16
C TRP A 46 1.31 0.39 -3.49
N ALA A 47 1.87 -0.81 -3.41
CA ALA A 47 1.09 -2.05 -3.47
C ALA A 47 0.12 -2.17 -2.29
N LEU A 48 0.56 -1.84 -1.07
CA LEU A 48 -0.30 -1.80 0.12
C LEU A 48 -1.37 -0.71 0.03
N VAL A 49 -1.03 0.48 -0.48
CA VAL A 49 -2.01 1.55 -0.75
C VAL A 49 -3.07 1.05 -1.71
N PHE A 50 -2.68 0.38 -2.80
CA PHE A 50 -3.61 -0.17 -3.78
C PHE A 50 -4.56 -1.20 -3.17
N ALA A 51 -4.02 -2.12 -2.36
CA ALA A 51 -4.82 -3.15 -1.69
C ALA A 51 -5.89 -2.51 -0.78
N HIS A 52 -5.50 -1.60 0.10
CA HIS A 52 -6.44 -0.88 0.96
C HIS A 52 -7.42 0.00 0.17
N TYR A 53 -6.98 0.61 -0.93
CA TYR A 53 -7.84 1.43 -1.77
C TYR A 53 -8.93 0.60 -2.48
N CYS A 54 -8.64 -0.62 -2.92
CA CYS A 54 -9.64 -1.46 -3.57
C CYS A 54 -10.72 -2.01 -2.61
N GLY A 55 -10.69 -1.63 -1.33
CA GLY A 55 -11.75 -1.96 -0.36
C GLY A 55 -11.76 -3.42 0.08
N GLY A 56 -10.73 -4.19 -0.28
CA GLY A 56 -10.47 -5.48 0.34
C GLY A 56 -9.57 -5.29 1.55
N ASP A 57 -9.90 -5.95 2.66
CA ASP A 57 -8.83 -6.42 3.53
C ASP A 57 -7.83 -7.21 2.67
N LEU A 58 -6.57 -7.21 3.07
CA LEU A 58 -5.59 -8.07 2.41
C LEU A 58 -6.15 -9.50 2.46
N SER A 59 -6.00 -10.26 1.38
CA SER A 59 -6.48 -11.64 1.43
C SER A 59 -5.75 -12.34 2.59
N PRO A 60 -6.39 -13.29 3.30
CA PRO A 60 -5.74 -13.99 4.41
C PRO A 60 -4.40 -14.63 4.02
N ALA A 61 -4.24 -15.01 2.74
CA ALA A 61 -2.99 -15.49 2.19
C ALA A 61 -1.91 -14.39 2.14
N VAL A 62 -2.27 -13.17 1.71
CA VAL A 62 -1.35 -12.02 1.68
C VAL A 62 -1.03 -11.54 3.09
N GLU A 63 -1.98 -11.56 4.02
CA GLU A 63 -1.71 -11.26 5.44
C GLU A 63 -0.71 -12.25 6.03
N SER A 64 -0.89 -13.54 5.78
CA SER A 64 0.03 -14.61 6.23
C SER A 64 1.42 -14.48 5.60
N GLU A 65 1.52 -14.12 4.31
CA GLU A 65 2.81 -13.81 3.69
C GLU A 65 3.47 -12.59 4.32
N LEU A 66 2.71 -11.52 4.61
CA LEU A 66 3.23 -10.34 5.31
C LEU A 66 3.64 -10.64 6.76
N ASP A 67 2.96 -11.55 7.45
CA ASP A 67 3.39 -12.08 8.76
C ASP A 67 4.76 -12.77 8.65
N ALA A 68 5.01 -13.53 7.58
CA ALA A 68 6.34 -14.12 7.36
C ALA A 68 7.45 -13.06 7.16
N PHE A 69 7.08 -11.87 6.71
CA PHE A 69 7.97 -10.71 6.59
C PHE A 69 7.95 -9.77 7.80
N GLU A 70 7.27 -10.14 8.91
CA GLU A 70 7.14 -9.33 10.12
C GLU A 70 8.46 -8.69 10.59
N PRO A 71 9.62 -9.38 10.59
CA PRO A 71 10.88 -8.77 11.03
C PRO A 71 11.32 -7.54 10.23
N PHE A 72 10.77 -7.34 9.03
CA PHE A 72 11.14 -6.29 8.08
C PHE A 72 10.06 -5.20 7.93
N ILE A 73 8.92 -5.35 8.60
CA ILE A 73 7.76 -4.48 8.50
C ILE A 73 7.58 -3.70 9.79
N LEU A 74 7.47 -2.37 9.71
CA LEU A 74 7.04 -1.58 10.87
C LEU A 74 5.52 -1.59 10.95
N ARG A 75 4.99 -2.41 11.86
CA ARG A 75 3.60 -2.29 12.32
C ARG A 75 3.50 -1.07 13.24
N GLY A 76 2.48 -0.23 13.03
CA GLY A 76 2.17 0.85 13.96
C GLY A 76 1.78 0.30 15.34
N PRO A 77 1.74 1.13 16.39
CA PRO A 77 1.32 0.67 17.71
C PRO A 77 -0.07 0.04 17.60
N SER A 78 -0.16 -1.23 18.03
CA SER A 78 -1.40 -1.99 18.11
C SER A 78 -2.41 -1.18 18.95
N GLN A 79 -3.57 -0.85 18.36
CA GLN A 79 -4.73 -0.45 19.14
C GLN A 79 -5.37 -1.67 19.79
#